data_AF-A0A157R1Z8-F1
#
_entry.id   AF-A0A157R1Z8-F1
#
_cell.length_a   1.000
_cell.length_b   1.000
_cell.length_c   1.000
_cell.angle_alpha   90.00
_cell.angle_beta   90.00
_cell.angle_gamma   90.00
#
_symmetry.space_group_name_H-M   'P 1'
#
loop_
_entity.id
_entity.type
_entity.pdbx_description
1 polymer ?
#
loop_
_entity_poly.entity_id
_entity_poly.type
_entity_poly.pdbx_seq_one_letter_code
_entity_poly.pdbx_strand_id
1 'polypeptide(L)'
;MPKKIDPELAEFEAALLQSVDQAMSGQFARVHTPEQIVQRSRGRPVGSTSQVRKTATTIRFDEEVIQAFKATGKGWQTRMNDALKDWLRTHQPG
;
A
#
# COMPACT_ATOMS: atom_id res chain seq x y z
N MET A 1 -48.09 19.68 -5.92
CA MET A 1 -46.74 20.08 -5.46
C MET A 1 -45.74 19.46 -6.41
N PRO A 2 -44.88 20.22 -7.12
CA PRO A 2 -43.94 19.62 -8.05
C PRO A 2 -42.88 18.84 -7.26
N LYS A 3 -42.65 17.58 -7.66
CA LYS A 3 -41.64 16.70 -7.08
C LYS A 3 -40.28 17.35 -7.36
N LYS A 4 -39.66 17.93 -6.33
CA LYS A 4 -38.28 18.43 -6.43
C LYS A 4 -37.44 17.25 -6.94
N ILE A 5 -36.81 17.41 -8.10
CA ILE A 5 -35.89 16.42 -8.63
C ILE A 5 -34.82 16.26 -7.57
N ASP A 6 -34.68 15.04 -7.06
CA ASP A 6 -33.71 14.73 -6.02
C ASP A 6 -32.31 15.02 -6.57
N PRO A 7 -31.49 15.87 -5.92
CA PRO A 7 -30.15 16.20 -6.41
C PRO A 7 -29.29 14.97 -6.66
N GLU A 8 -29.47 13.90 -5.88
CA GLU A 8 -28.76 12.63 -6.07
C GLU A 8 -29.15 11.93 -7.39
N LEU A 9 -30.41 12.02 -7.78
CA LEU A 9 -30.90 11.44 -9.04
C LEU A 9 -30.40 12.22 -10.26
N ALA A 10 -30.26 13.55 -10.13
CA ALA A 10 -29.70 14.40 -11.18
C ALA A 10 -28.19 14.17 -11.39
N GLU A 11 -27.44 13.99 -10.31
CA GLU A 11 -26.02 13.64 -10.36
C GLU A 11 -25.81 12.25 -10.99
N PHE A 12 -26.68 11.29 -10.65
CA PHE A 12 -26.66 9.96 -11.23
C PHE A 12 -26.93 9.98 -12.74
N GLU A 13 -27.93 10.73 -13.20
CA GLU A 13 -28.26 10.85 -14.62
C GLU A 13 -27.12 11.50 -15.42
N ALA A 14 -26.48 12.53 -14.85
CA ALA A 14 -25.31 13.17 -15.45
C ALA A 14 -24.12 12.20 -15.58
N ALA A 15 -23.83 11.41 -14.53
CA ALA A 15 -22.79 10.40 -14.55
C ALA A 15 -23.05 9.30 -15.58
N LEU A 16 -24.31 8.90 -15.76
CA LEU A 16 -24.71 7.86 -16.70
C LEU A 16 -24.54 8.32 -18.15
N LEU A 17 -24.92 9.56 -18.47
CA LEU A 17 -24.70 10.15 -19.79
C LEU A 17 -23.21 10.30 -20.12
N GLN A 18 -22.40 10.71 -19.15
CA GLN A 18 -20.95 10.83 -19.32
C GLN A 18 -20.28 9.47 -19.61
N SER A 19 -20.73 8.40 -18.93
CA SER A 19 -20.24 7.03 -19.17
C SER A 19 -20.56 6.54 -20.59
N VAL A 20 -21.76 6.81 -21.09
CA VAL A 20 -22.18 6.44 -22.45
C VAL A 20 -21.37 7.20 -23.50
N ASP A 21 -21.16 8.50 -23.32
CA ASP A 21 -20.35 9.29 -24.26
C ASP A 21 -18.88 8.83 -24.27
N GLN A 22 -18.34 8.47 -23.10
CA GLN A 22 -17.01 7.89 -22.99
C GLN A 22 -16.88 6.53 -23.69
N ALA A 23 -17.92 5.69 -23.64
CA ALA A 23 -17.98 4.42 -24.35
C ALA A 23 -18.11 4.62 -25.88
N MET A 24 -18.92 5.57 -26.32
CA MET A 24 -19.14 5.87 -27.75
C MET A 24 -17.93 6.56 -28.40
N SER A 25 -17.18 7.36 -27.64
CA SER A 25 -15.96 8.04 -28.11
C SER A 25 -14.71 7.16 -28.12
N GLY A 26 -14.83 5.88 -27.73
CA GLY A 26 -13.71 4.93 -27.69
C GLY A 26 -12.68 5.22 -26.60
N GLN A 27 -12.98 6.13 -25.68
CA GLN A 27 -12.14 6.45 -24.51
C GLN A 27 -12.38 5.44 -23.38
N PHE A 28 -12.15 4.16 -23.66
CA PHE A 28 -12.20 3.12 -22.63
C PHE A 28 -11.12 3.40 -21.56
N ALA A 29 -11.44 3.18 -20.29
CA ALA A 29 -10.42 3.06 -19.24
C ALA A 29 -9.34 2.07 -19.71
N ARG A 30 -8.03 2.38 -19.54
CA ARG A 30 -6.92 1.60 -20.14
C ARG A 30 -7.15 0.09 -20.02
N VAL A 31 -7.57 -0.55 -21.10
CA VAL A 31 -7.65 -2.00 -21.18
C VAL A 31 -6.25 -2.49 -21.47
N HIS A 32 -5.61 -3.14 -20.51
CA HIS A 32 -4.30 -3.74 -20.74
C HIS A 32 -4.46 -4.95 -21.66
N THR A 33 -3.84 -4.90 -22.83
CA THR A 33 -3.86 -6.03 -23.77
C THR A 33 -3.12 -7.23 -23.18
N PRO A 34 -3.46 -8.47 -23.58
CA PRO A 34 -2.73 -9.66 -23.12
C PRO A 34 -1.20 -9.55 -23.33
N GLU A 35 -0.78 -8.94 -24.43
CA GLU A 35 0.64 -8.68 -24.74
C GLU A 35 1.28 -7.68 -23.76
N GLN A 36 0.56 -6.62 -23.37
CA GLN A 36 1.02 -5.66 -22.37
C GLN A 36 1.14 -6.28 -20.97
N ILE A 37 0.30 -7.27 -20.66
CA ILE A 37 0.35 -8.03 -19.40
C ILE A 37 1.57 -8.96 -19.40
N VAL A 38 1.90 -9.59 -20.53
CA VAL A 38 3.08 -10.46 -20.66
C VAL A 38 4.40 -9.66 -20.64
N GLN A 39 4.43 -8.47 -21.27
CA GLN A 39 5.59 -7.57 -21.19
C GLN A 39 5.86 -7.06 -19.77
N ARG A 40 4.82 -6.96 -18.93
CA ARG A 40 4.96 -6.76 -17.49
C ARG A 40 5.37 -8.09 -16.86
N SER A 41 6.61 -8.50 -17.09
CA SER A 41 7.19 -9.73 -16.55
C SER A 41 6.78 -9.93 -15.08
N ARG A 42 6.24 -11.11 -14.79
CA ARG A 42 5.78 -11.50 -13.45
C ARG A 42 6.97 -11.53 -12.50
N GLY A 43 7.12 -10.50 -11.67
CA GLY A 43 8.11 -10.49 -10.62
C GLY A 43 8.45 -9.09 -10.13
N ARG A 44 8.92 -9.01 -8.88
CA ARG A 44 9.62 -7.83 -8.37
C ARG A 44 10.83 -7.57 -9.28
N PRO A 45 11.11 -6.32 -9.70
CA PRO A 45 12.25 -6.02 -10.57
C PRO A 45 13.53 -6.66 -10.03
N VAL A 46 14.20 -7.44 -10.90
CA VAL A 46 15.48 -8.08 -10.62
C VAL A 46 16.48 -6.97 -10.30
N GLY A 47 16.90 -6.87 -9.04
CA GLY A 47 17.76 -5.77 -8.57
C GLY A 47 17.15 -4.86 -7.50
N SER A 48 15.91 -5.07 -7.04
CA SER A 48 15.42 -4.39 -5.82
C SER A 48 16.00 -5.02 -4.54
N THR A 49 17.29 -5.33 -4.53
CA THR A 49 18.01 -5.58 -3.28
C THR A 49 18.24 -4.20 -2.68
N SER A 50 17.33 -3.73 -1.83
CA SER A 50 17.60 -2.52 -1.04
C SER A 50 19.00 -2.63 -0.45
N GLN A 51 19.83 -1.59 -0.58
CA GLN A 51 21.19 -1.55 -0.03
C GLN A 51 21.25 -1.98 1.44
N VAL A 52 20.13 -1.81 2.17
CA VAL A 52 19.92 -2.33 3.51
C VAL A 52 19.23 -3.71 3.43
N ARG A 53 20.03 -4.78 3.43
CA ARG A 53 19.52 -6.15 3.51
C ARG A 53 19.03 -6.44 4.93
N LYS A 54 17.71 -6.58 5.09
CA LYS A 54 17.11 -7.09 6.33
C LYS A 54 17.14 -8.62 6.29
N THR A 55 17.74 -9.25 7.30
CA THR A 55 17.69 -10.71 7.47
C THR A 55 16.47 -11.06 8.31
N ALA A 56 15.64 -11.96 7.81
CA ALA A 56 14.53 -12.51 8.59
C ALA A 56 15.10 -13.58 9.54
N THR A 57 15.04 -13.33 10.84
CA THR A 57 15.49 -14.24 11.89
C THR A 57 14.42 -14.35 12.97
N THR A 58 14.19 -15.55 13.47
CA THR A 58 13.27 -15.80 14.59
C THR A 58 14.03 -15.64 15.91
N ILE A 59 13.72 -14.59 16.67
CA ILE A 59 14.30 -14.29 17.98
C ILE A 59 13.17 -14.19 19.00
N ARG A 60 13.39 -14.66 20.23
CA ARG A 60 12.44 -14.52 21.34
C ARG A 60 12.75 -13.26 22.13
N PHE A 61 11.71 -12.50 22.46
CA PHE A 61 11.75 -11.33 23.32
C PHE A 61 10.77 -11.52 24.46
N ASP A 62 11.02 -10.88 25.60
CA ASP A 62 10.07 -10.83 26.71
C ASP A 62 8.78 -10.13 26.29
N GLU A 63 7.66 -10.57 26.88
CA GLU A 63 6.33 -10.08 26.53
C GLU A 63 6.18 -8.58 26.77
N GLU A 64 6.71 -8.08 27.89
CA GLU A 64 6.67 -6.66 28.25
C GLU A 64 7.30 -5.76 27.19
N VAL A 65 8.42 -6.20 26.60
CA VAL A 65 9.14 -5.46 25.55
C VAL A 65 8.27 -5.40 24.30
N ILE A 66 7.72 -6.54 23.88
CA ILE A 66 6.86 -6.60 22.69
C ILE A 66 5.60 -5.76 22.87
N GLN A 67 4.97 -5.81 24.05
CA GLN A 67 3.76 -5.01 24.33
C GLN A 67 4.06 -3.51 24.34
N ALA A 68 5.16 -3.08 24.97
CA ALA A 68 5.58 -1.68 25.00
C ALA A 68 5.80 -1.14 23.57
N PHE A 69 6.50 -1.89 22.71
CA PHE A 69 6.67 -1.47 21.33
C PHE A 69 5.35 -1.54 20.53
N LYS A 70 4.54 -2.59 20.66
CA LYS A 70 3.25 -2.68 19.95
C LYS A 70 2.30 -1.53 20.29
N ALA A 71 2.29 -1.06 21.54
CA ALA A 71 1.50 0.08 21.98
C ALA A 71 1.83 1.37 21.21
N THR A 72 3.04 1.49 20.65
CA THR A 72 3.43 2.63 19.80
C THR A 72 2.72 2.64 18.43
N GLY A 73 1.98 1.59 18.07
CA GLY A 73 1.19 1.50 16.85
C GLY A 73 1.99 1.10 15.60
N LYS A 74 1.54 1.57 14.43
CA LYS A 74 2.14 1.21 13.12
C LYS A 74 3.64 1.52 13.10
N GLY A 75 4.44 0.57 12.63
CA GLY A 75 5.90 0.71 12.54
C GLY A 75 6.67 0.33 13.81
N TRP A 76 6.02 -0.26 14.81
CA TRP A 76 6.67 -0.67 16.06
C TRP A 76 7.92 -1.56 15.87
N GLN A 77 7.90 -2.47 14.89
CA GLN A 77 9.08 -3.29 14.56
C GLN A 77 10.26 -2.47 14.07
N THR A 78 10.00 -1.39 13.32
CA THR A 78 11.05 -0.49 12.84
C THR A 78 11.64 0.31 14.00
N ARG A 79 10.79 0.83 14.90
CA ARG A 79 11.23 1.49 16.13
C ARG A 79 12.06 0.57 17.03
N MET A 80 11.63 -0.68 17.21
CA MET A 80 12.38 -1.68 17.98
C MET A 80 13.77 -1.94 17.35
N ASN A 81 13.82 -2.11 16.03
CA ASN A 81 15.08 -2.27 15.31
C ASN A 81 16.01 -1.04 15.45
N ASP A 82 15.46 0.17 15.41
CA ASP A 82 16.26 1.39 15.55
C ASP A 82 16.75 1.61 16.99
N ALA A 83 15.97 1.22 17.99
CA ALA A 83 16.41 1.18 19.38
C ALA A 83 17.59 0.20 19.59
N LEU A 84 17.52 -0.99 18.96
CA LEU A 84 18.63 -1.96 19.01
C LEU A 84 19.89 -1.41 18.32
N LYS A 85 19.74 -0.72 17.18
CA LYS A 85 20.87 -0.04 16.52
C LYS A 85 21.48 1.02 17.42
N ASP A 86 20.67 1.83 18.09
CA ASP A 86 21.16 2.89 18.97
C ASP A 86 21.89 2.32 20.19
N TRP A 87 21.35 1.26 20.79
CA TRP A 87 22.01 0.52 21.86
C TRP A 87 23.39 0.00 21.42
N LEU A 88 23.51 -0.56 20.22
CA LEU A 88 24.79 -1.04 19.66
C LEU A 88 25.83 0.05 19.40
N ARG A 89 25.43 1.33 19.31
CA ARG A 89 26.40 2.45 19.17
C ARG A 89 27.09 2.75 20.49
N THR A 90 26.44 2.43 21.60
CA THR A 90 26.88 2.76 22.95
C THR A 90 27.37 1.53 23.73
N HIS A 91 26.97 0.33 23.31
CA HIS A 91 27.28 -0.93 23.98
C HIS A 91 27.83 -1.95 22.99
N GLN A 92 28.85 -2.69 23.42
CA GLN A 92 29.34 -3.87 22.69
C GLN A 92 28.70 -5.13 23.28
N PRO A 93 27.99 -5.93 22.47
CA PRO A 93 27.55 -7.25 22.91
C PRO A 93 28.80 -8.13 23.04
N GLY A 94 29.09 -8.57 24.26
CA GLY A 94 30.21 -9.46 24.60
C GLY A 94 29.89 -10.93 24.41
#